data_AF-A0A848V830-F1
#
_entry.id   AF-A0A848V830-F1
#
_cell.length_a   1.000
_cell.length_b   1.000
_cell.length_c   1.000
_cell.angle_alpha   90.00
_cell.angle_beta   90.00
_cell.angle_gamma   90.00
#
_symmetry.space_group_name_H-M   'P 1'
#
loop_
_entity.id
_entity.type
_entity.pdbx_description
1 polymer ?
#
loop_
_entity_poly.entity_id
_entity_poly.type
_entity_poly.pdbx_seq_one_letter_code
_entity_poly.pdbx_strand_id
1 'polypeptide(L)' 'SRGALLAWVASPFNSILLGLLAVTLAWHSSLGVQVVIEDYVHGPFLKVVSLIMSKFAHLLAAAVAVFAVLKISFGGVA' A
#
# COMPACT_ATOMS: atom_id res chain seq x y z
N SER A 1 15.47 1.58 -19.52
CA SER A 1 16.61 1.73 -18.59
C SER A 1 16.09 2.18 -17.22
N ARG A 2 16.85 1.99 -16.13
CA ARG A 2 16.46 2.46 -14.77
C ARG A 2 16.09 3.95 -14.77
N GLY A 3 16.86 4.80 -15.46
CA GLY A 3 16.58 6.24 -15.55
C GLY A 3 15.24 6.58 -16.22
N ALA A 4 14.88 5.87 -17.30
CA ALA A 4 13.59 6.08 -17.97
C ALA A 4 12.40 5.73 -17.06
N LEU A 5 12.51 4.67 -16.25
CA LEU A 5 11.49 4.32 -15.25
C LEU A 5 11.35 5.41 -14.19
N LEU A 6 12.46 5.89 -13.64
CA LEU A 6 12.43 6.96 -12.62
C LEU A 6 11.82 8.25 -13.19
N ALA A 7 12.17 8.62 -14.43
CA ALA A 7 11.58 9.77 -15.12
C ALA A 7 10.07 9.61 -15.35
N TRP A 8 9.63 8.39 -15.71
CA TRP A 8 8.21 8.10 -15.88
C TRP A 8 7.43 8.19 -14.56
N VAL A 9 7.96 7.64 -13.46
CA VAL A 9 7.34 7.74 -12.13
C VAL A 9 7.30 9.19 -11.64
N ALA A 10 8.38 9.96 -11.88
CA ALA A 10 8.47 11.35 -11.44
C ALA A 10 7.55 12.33 -12.21
N SER A 11 6.98 11.91 -13.35
CA SER A 11 5.97 12.70 -14.05
C SER A 11 4.78 13.00 -13.11
N PRO A 12 4.33 14.27 -12.99
CA PRO A 12 3.32 14.66 -12.01
C PRO A 12 2.05 13.81 -12.05
N PHE A 13 1.52 13.57 -13.25
CA PHE A 13 0.30 12.78 -13.43
C PHE A 13 0.49 11.33 -12.99
N ASN A 14 1.60 10.70 -13.39
CA ASN A 14 1.90 9.32 -13.03
C ASN A 14 2.12 9.17 -11.53
N SER A 15 2.85 10.10 -10.89
CA SER A 15 3.08 10.05 -9.44
C SER A 15 1.79 10.15 -8.64
N ILE A 16 0.86 11.03 -9.04
CA ILE A 16 -0.46 11.16 -8.41
C ILE A 16 -1.25 9.86 -8.60
N LEU A 17 -1.31 9.34 -9.82
CA LEU A 17 -2.05 8.09 -10.10
C LEU A 17 -1.46 6.89 -9.39
N LEU A 18 -0.13 6.77 -9.29
CA LEU A 18 0.54 5.69 -8.55
C LEU A 18 0.27 5.79 -7.06
N GLY A 19 0.27 7.00 -6.49
CA GLY A 19 -0.10 7.24 -5.10
C GLY A 19 -1.56 6.83 -4.82
N LEU A 20 -2.49 7.29 -5.66
CA LEU A 20 -3.92 6.93 -5.57
C LEU A 20 -4.12 5.42 -5.73
N LEU A 21 -3.43 4.80 -6.69
CA LEU A 21 -3.48 3.35 -6.92
C LEU A 21 -2.98 2.59 -5.69
N ALA A 22 -1.85 2.98 -5.11
CA ALA A 22 -1.30 2.34 -3.92
C ALA A 22 -2.28 2.36 -2.74
N VAL A 23 -2.88 3.53 -2.47
CA VAL A 23 -3.88 3.67 -1.41
C VAL A 23 -5.13 2.84 -1.71
N THR A 24 -5.63 2.89 -2.95
CA THR A 24 -6.83 2.17 -3.37
C THR A 24 -6.65 0.65 -3.27
N LEU A 25 -5.52 0.13 -3.73
CA LEU A 25 -5.21 -1.29 -3.64
C LEU A 25 -5.01 -1.75 -2.20
N ALA A 26 -4.27 -0.98 -1.38
CA ALA A 26 -4.11 -1.31 0.03
C ALA A 26 -5.45 -1.31 0.78
N TRP A 27 -6.34 -0.37 0.46
CA TRP A 27 -7.69 -0.32 1.01
C TRP A 27 -8.53 -1.53 0.57
N HIS A 28 -8.59 -1.80 -0.74
CA HIS A 28 -9.33 -2.93 -1.29
C HIS A 28 -8.86 -4.27 -0.73
N SER A 29 -7.54 -4.48 -0.69
CA SER A 29 -6.92 -5.67 -0.11
C SER A 29 -7.25 -5.80 1.39
N SER A 30 -7.24 -4.69 2.14
CA SER A 30 -7.61 -4.69 3.57
C SER A 30 -9.05 -5.14 3.81
N LEU A 31 -9.98 -4.76 2.94
CA LEU A 31 -11.37 -5.23 2.99
C LEU A 31 -11.48 -6.72 2.61
N GLY A 32 -10.77 -7.15 1.56
CA GLY A 32 -10.76 -8.55 1.13
C GLY A 32 -10.16 -9.49 2.18
N VAL A 33 -9.02 -9.11 2.79
CA VAL A 33 -8.39 -9.91 3.85
C VAL A 33 -9.25 -9.93 5.12
N GLN A 34 -10.00 -8.86 5.39
CA GLN A 34 -10.92 -8.83 6.53
C GLN A 34 -11.97 -9.96 6.43
N VAL A 35 -12.64 -10.10 5.28
CA VAL A 35 -13.66 -11.16 5.13
C VAL A 35 -13.04 -12.55 5.24
N VAL A 36 -11.82 -12.75 4.70
CA VAL A 36 -11.07 -14.01 4.88
C VAL A 36 -10.79 -14.29 6.37
N ILE A 37 -10.37 -13.29 7.14
CA ILE A 37 -10.12 -13.49 8.57
C ILE A 37 -11.43 -13.82 9.30
N GLU A 38 -12.52 -13.12 8.96
CA GLU A 38 -13.82 -13.30 9.58
C GLU A 38 -14.40 -14.70 9.32
N ASP A 39 -14.20 -15.23 8.11
CA ASP A 39 -14.69 -16.54 7.66
C ASP A 39 -13.86 -17.72 8.20
N TYR A 40 -12.53 -17.57 8.31
CA TYR A 40 -11.64 -18.71 8.56
C TYR A 40 -10.99 -18.74 9.95
N VAL A 41 -10.97 -17.62 10.70
CA VAL A 41 -10.37 -17.59 12.05
C VAL A 41 -11.45 -17.77 13.12
N HIS A 42 -11.44 -18.89 13.83
CA HIS A 42 -12.51 -19.22 14.77
C HIS A 42 -12.21 -18.78 16.23
N GLY A 43 -10.94 -18.67 16.61
CA GLY A 43 -10.56 -18.23 17.95
C GLY A 43 -10.80 -16.72 18.14
N PRO A 44 -11.57 -16.27 19.14
CA PRO A 44 -11.95 -14.85 19.28
C PRO A 44 -10.74 -13.93 19.48
N PHE A 45 -9.79 -14.33 20.33
CA PHE A 45 -8.54 -13.59 20.52
C PHE A 45 -7.71 -13.54 19.23
N LEU A 46 -7.54 -14.69 18.56
CA LEU A 46 -6.75 -14.77 17.33
C LEU A 46 -7.40 -13.97 16.19
N LYS A 47 -8.73 -13.93 16.10
CA LYS A 47 -9.46 -13.12 15.12
C LYS A 47 -9.14 -11.63 15.29
N VAL A 48 -9.26 -11.12 16.52
CA VAL A 48 -8.98 -9.71 16.83
C VAL A 48 -7.52 -9.36 16.54
N VAL A 49 -6.57 -10.19 16.98
CA VAL A 49 -5.14 -9.96 16.71
C VAL A 49 -4.85 -9.98 15.20
N SER A 50 -5.43 -10.93 14.47
CA SER A 50 -5.26 -11.05 13.01
C SER A 50 -5.81 -9.82 12.28
N LEU A 51 -6.99 -9.32 12.68
CA LEU A 51 -7.57 -8.11 12.10
C LEU A 51 -6.68 -6.89 12.36
N ILE A 52 -6.20 -6.71 13.58
CA ILE A 52 -5.31 -5.60 13.95
C ILE A 52 -4.02 -5.66 13.12
N MET A 53 -3.35 -6.81 13.09
CA MET A 53 -2.13 -7.02 12.31
C MET A 53 -2.36 -6.77 10.82
N SER A 54 -3.49 -7.22 10.27
CA SER A 54 -3.86 -6.95 8.87
C SER A 54 -4.01 -5.45 8.60
N LYS A 55 -4.68 -4.69 9.47
CA LYS A 55 -4.82 -3.23 9.30
C LYS A 55 -3.45 -2.53 9.34
N PHE A 56 -2.57 -2.88 10.28
CA PHE A 56 -1.22 -2.30 10.34
C PHE A 56 -0.35 -2.68 9.15
N ALA A 57 -0.43 -3.92 8.67
CA ALA A 57 0.30 -4.35 7.48
C ALA A 57 -0.11 -3.57 6.23
N HIS A 58 -1.41 -3.38 6.00
CA HIS A 58 -1.91 -2.61 4.85
C HIS A 58 -1.59 -1.11 4.98
N LEU A 59 -1.67 -0.54 6.19
CA LEU A 59 -1.28 0.85 6.44
C LEU A 59 0.20 1.06 6.13
N LEU A 60 1.08 0.16 6.61
CA LEU A 60 2.51 0.23 6.36
C LEU A 60 2.81 0.09 4.86
N ALA A 61 2.18 -0.87 4.17
CA ALA A 61 2.36 -1.06 2.73
C ALA A 61 1.95 0.20 1.93
N ALA A 62 0.80 0.81 2.25
CA ALA A 62 0.37 2.06 1.63
C ALA A 62 1.35 3.20 1.90
N ALA A 63 1.80 3.36 3.16
CA ALA A 63 2.73 4.42 3.55
C ALA A 63 4.08 4.27 2.83
N VAL A 64 4.63 3.06 2.77
CA VAL A 64 5.90 2.77 2.07
C VAL A 64 5.78 3.03 0.57
N ALA A 65 4.68 2.59 -0.06
CA ALA A 65 4.45 2.80 -1.48
C ALA A 65 4.31 4.29 -1.83
N VAL A 66 3.47 5.02 -1.09
CA VAL A 66 3.29 6.47 -1.28
C VAL A 66 4.60 7.22 -1.02
N PHE A 67 5.30 6.91 0.06
CA PHE A 67 6.60 7.52 0.37
C PHE A 67 7.62 7.27 -0.75
N ALA A 68 7.70 6.04 -1.28
CA ALA A 68 8.61 5.72 -2.38
C ALA A 68 8.29 6.53 -3.65
N VAL A 69 7.01 6.65 -4.01
CA VAL A 69 6.57 7.48 -5.15
C VAL A 69 6.97 8.93 -4.95
N LEU A 70 6.64 9.52 -3.78
CA LEU A 70 6.98 10.91 -3.47
C LEU A 70 8.49 11.15 -3.45
N LYS A 71 9.27 10.23 -2.89
CA LYS A 71 10.73 10.28 -2.88
C LYS A 71 11.28 10.34 -4.30
N ILE A 72 10.73 9.54 -5.23
CA ILE A 72 11.14 9.56 -6.63
C ILE A 72 10.73 10.88 -7.30
N SER A 73 9.50 11.34 -7.08
CA SER A 73 8.96 12.58 -7.65
C SER A 73 9.73 13.84 -7.24
N PHE A 74 10.26 13.88 -6.00
CA PHE A 74 11.03 15.02 -5.50
C PHE A 74 12.54 14.89 -5.75
N GLY A 75 12.99 13.91 -6.54
CA GLY A 75 14.40 13.75 -6.89
C GLY A 75 15.27 13.14 -5.78
N GLY A 76 14.69 12.58 -4.73
CA GLY A 76 15.41 11.96 -3.60
C GLY A 76 16.08 10.61 -3.92
N VAL A 77 16.21 10.27 -5.21
CA VAL A 77 16.82 9.03 -5.73
C VAL A 77 18.06 9.31 -6.60
N ALA A 78 18.59 10.55 -6.54
CA ALA A 78 19.89 10.94 -7.09
C ALA A 78 21.05 10.28 -6.33
#